data_AF-A0A1E5G2D1-F1
#
_entry.id   AF-A0A1E5G2D1-F1
#
_cell.length_a   1.000
_cell.length_b   1.000
_cell.length_c   1.000
_cell.angle_alpha   90.00
_cell.angle_beta   90.00
_cell.angle_gamma   90.00
#
_symmetry.space_group_name_H-M   'P 1'
#
loop_
_entity.id
_entity.type
_entity.pdbx_description
1 polymer ?
#
loop_
_entity_poly.entity_id
_entity_poly.type
_entity_poly.pdbx_seq_one_letter_code
_entity_poly.pdbx_strand_id
1 'polypeptide(L)'
;MLKNKENTIQYIVLAIIAIALPLSLLKKPRKDWIIVFFLKGFISSIIALVAVSHKWMEFPRRLLQDIYESSILFDYIVFPALCVWYNQTTYNSKLKGIILQAFVLYSLPMTVLEWWLEKNTNLIKYNKWTWMHTYLSLAITFLFVRGFMAVVRRFSDNRETSEQVNAKGSR
;
A
#
# COMPACT_ATOMS: atom_id res chain seq x y z
N MET A 1 -19.46 25.58 5.72
CA MET A 1 -18.83 25.25 7.02
C MET A 1 -18.50 23.76 7.18
N LEU A 2 -19.32 22.81 6.67
CA LEU A 2 -19.03 21.36 6.78
C LEU A 2 -17.77 20.92 6.00
N LYS A 3 -17.57 21.46 4.80
CA LYS A 3 -16.43 21.15 3.91
C LYS A 3 -15.04 21.42 4.51
N ASN A 4 -14.91 22.40 5.42
CA ASN A 4 -13.63 22.66 6.09
C ASN A 4 -13.31 21.61 7.17
N LYS A 5 -14.33 21.11 7.89
CA LYS A 5 -14.13 20.08 8.93
C LYS A 5 -13.72 18.73 8.34
N GLU A 6 -14.28 18.36 7.18
CA GLU A 6 -13.98 17.09 6.51
C GLU A 6 -12.55 17.05 5.97
N ASN A 7 -12.08 18.16 5.39
CA ASN A 7 -10.69 18.31 4.97
C ASN A 7 -9.73 18.19 6.18
N THR A 8 -10.08 18.76 7.33
CA THR A 8 -9.26 18.63 8.55
C THR A 8 -9.06 17.18 8.97
N ILE A 9 -10.10 16.34 8.91
CA ILE A 9 -10.00 14.92 9.29
C ILE A 9 -9.04 14.19 8.35
N GLN A 10 -9.12 14.44 7.05
CA GLN A 10 -8.21 13.84 6.07
C GLN A 10 -6.75 14.23 6.33
N TYR A 11 -6.48 15.51 6.59
CA TYR A 11 -5.14 15.97 6.91
C TYR A 11 -4.61 15.40 8.23
N ILE A 12 -5.46 15.21 9.24
CA ILE A 12 -5.07 14.56 10.49
C ILE A 12 -4.70 13.08 10.24
N VAL A 13 -5.52 12.34 9.51
CA VAL A 13 -5.23 10.94 9.17
C VAL A 13 -3.94 10.83 8.36
N LEU A 14 -3.77 11.69 7.35
CA LEU A 14 -2.54 11.77 6.56
C LEU A 14 -1.33 12.12 7.43
N ALA A 15 -1.44 13.08 8.35
CA ALA A 15 -0.35 13.46 9.25
C ALA A 15 0.03 12.31 10.19
N ILE A 16 -0.95 11.60 10.76
CA ILE A 16 -0.70 10.42 11.60
C ILE A 16 0.05 9.35 10.79
N ILE A 17 -0.39 9.07 9.57
CA ILE A 17 0.25 8.07 8.71
C ILE A 17 1.65 8.52 8.28
N ALA A 18 1.83 9.80 7.95
CA ALA A 18 3.11 10.39 7.57
C ALA A 18 4.13 10.33 8.72
N ILE A 19 3.68 10.46 9.98
CA ILE A 19 4.54 10.30 11.17
C ILE A 19 4.79 8.81 11.49
N ALA A 20 3.77 7.96 11.34
CA ALA A 20 3.86 6.54 11.66
C ALA A 20 4.67 5.73 10.62
N LEU A 21 4.70 6.18 9.36
CA LEU A 21 5.44 5.56 8.27
C LEU A 21 6.96 5.45 8.57
N PRO A 22 7.70 6.54 8.85
CA PRO A 22 9.14 6.45 9.12
C PRO A 22 9.45 5.58 10.34
N LEU A 23 8.62 5.64 11.39
CA LEU A 23 8.74 4.75 12.56
C LEU A 23 8.61 3.28 12.19
N SER A 24 7.70 2.97 11.26
CA SER A 24 7.50 1.60 10.77
C SER A 24 8.63 1.14 9.85
N LEU A 25 9.17 2.01 8.99
CA LEU A 25 10.32 1.70 8.13
C LEU A 25 11.61 1.47 8.91
N LEU A 26 11.75 2.09 10.08
CA LEU A 26 12.89 1.91 10.99
C LEU A 26 12.91 0.55 11.71
N LYS A 27 11.81 -0.21 11.70
CA LYS A 27 11.77 -1.55 12.32
C LYS A 27 12.69 -2.53 11.57
N LYS A 28 13.38 -3.41 12.31
CA LYS A 28 14.17 -4.47 11.69
C LYS A 28 13.26 -5.58 11.14
N PRO A 29 13.58 -6.21 9.99
CA PRO A 29 14.65 -5.84 9.04
C PRO A 29 14.25 -4.64 8.15
N ARG A 30 15.05 -3.57 8.19
CA ARG A 30 14.72 -2.29 7.51
C ARG A 30 14.63 -2.41 5.98
N LYS A 31 15.51 -3.23 5.39
CA LYS A 31 15.61 -3.43 3.94
C LYS A 31 14.28 -3.93 3.35
N ASP A 32 13.66 -4.89 4.03
CA ASP A 32 12.41 -5.51 3.62
C ASP A 32 11.28 -4.50 3.52
N TRP A 33 11.14 -3.63 4.53
CA TRP A 33 10.05 -2.66 4.57
C TRP A 33 10.21 -1.59 3.50
N ILE A 34 11.44 -1.17 3.21
CA ILE A 34 11.74 -0.25 2.11
C ILE A 34 11.36 -0.90 0.77
N ILE A 35 11.73 -2.16 0.54
CA ILE A 35 11.37 -2.89 -0.69
C ILE A 35 9.85 -2.98 -0.83
N VAL A 36 9.13 -3.34 0.25
CA VAL A 36 7.66 -3.41 0.26
C VAL A 36 7.03 -2.08 -0.11
N PHE A 37 7.52 -0.98 0.47
CA PHE A 37 7.00 0.36 0.22
C PHE A 37 7.14 0.74 -1.26
N PHE A 38 8.34 0.63 -1.82
CA PHE A 38 8.59 0.97 -3.23
C PHE A 38 7.86 0.04 -4.19
N LEU A 39 7.86 -1.28 -3.91
CA LEU A 39 7.17 -2.26 -4.75
C LEU A 39 5.66 -2.00 -4.80
N LYS A 40 5.04 -1.72 -3.64
CA LYS A 40 3.61 -1.38 -3.60
C LYS A 40 3.32 -0.09 -4.36
N GLY A 41 4.13 0.94 -4.15
CA GLY A 41 3.99 2.22 -4.85
C GLY A 41 4.04 2.03 -6.37
N PHE A 42 5.04 1.31 -6.86
CA PHE A 42 5.20 1.00 -8.29
C PHE A 42 3.99 0.25 -8.88
N ILE A 43 3.50 -0.80 -8.20
CA ILE A 43 2.32 -1.55 -8.64
C ILE A 43 1.07 -0.64 -8.64
N SER A 44 0.92 0.20 -7.62
CA SER A 44 -0.18 1.17 -7.53
C SER A 44 -0.18 2.13 -8.71
N SER A 45 0.99 2.65 -9.10
CA SER A 45 1.13 3.54 -10.26
C SER A 45 0.72 2.86 -11.57
N ILE A 46 1.10 1.59 -11.76
CA ILE A 46 0.70 0.83 -12.96
C ILE A 46 -0.83 0.67 -13.00
N ILE A 47 -1.45 0.27 -11.88
CA ILE A 47 -2.91 0.09 -11.81
C ILE A 47 -3.62 1.42 -12.09
N ALA A 48 -3.13 2.51 -11.50
CA ALA A 48 -3.68 3.85 -11.74
C ALA A 48 -3.57 4.25 -13.21
N LEU A 49 -2.41 4.02 -13.86
CA LEU A 49 -2.22 4.32 -15.27
C LEU A 49 -3.17 3.52 -16.17
N VAL A 50 -3.35 2.22 -15.89
CA VAL A 50 -4.29 1.35 -16.61
C VAL A 50 -5.73 1.83 -16.43
N ALA A 51 -6.13 2.16 -15.20
CA ALA A 51 -7.47 2.63 -14.90
C ALA A 51 -7.80 3.97 -15.59
N VAL A 52 -6.84 4.88 -15.69
CA VAL A 52 -6.97 6.15 -16.41
C VAL A 52 -7.00 5.92 -17.92
N SER A 53 -6.14 5.06 -18.46
CA SER A 53 -6.08 4.74 -19.89
C SER A 53 -7.39 4.17 -20.41
N HIS A 54 -8.08 3.35 -19.60
CA HIS A 54 -9.39 2.79 -19.96
C HIS A 54 -10.58 3.72 -19.70
N LYS A 55 -10.33 4.97 -19.25
CA LYS A 55 -11.37 5.93 -18.81
C LYS A 55 -12.30 5.35 -17.73
N TRP A 56 -11.83 4.38 -16.96
CA TRP A 56 -12.62 3.78 -15.88
C TRP A 56 -12.68 4.71 -14.66
N MET A 57 -11.61 5.47 -14.46
CA MET A 57 -11.52 6.58 -13.53
C MET A 57 -11.05 7.82 -14.28
N GLU A 58 -11.72 8.95 -14.04
CA GLU A 58 -11.25 10.25 -14.49
C GLU A 58 -10.81 11.03 -13.25
N PHE A 59 -9.50 11.28 -13.13
CA PHE A 59 -9.00 12.27 -12.17
C PHE A 59 -9.39 13.66 -12.69
N PRO A 60 -10.32 14.39 -12.03
CA PRO A 60 -10.98 15.53 -12.67
C PRO A 60 -10.07 16.74 -12.93
N ARG A 61 -8.78 16.73 -12.56
CA ARG A 61 -7.86 17.85 -12.81
C ARG A 61 -6.45 17.34 -13.05
N ARG A 62 -6.10 17.31 -14.34
CA ARG A 62 -4.76 17.33 -14.95
C ARG A 62 -3.63 17.66 -13.98
N LEU A 63 -2.89 16.62 -13.64
CA LEU A 63 -1.44 16.49 -13.45
C LEU A 63 -0.60 17.58 -12.73
N LEU A 64 -0.87 18.90 -12.71
CA LEU A 64 0.19 19.84 -12.29
C LEU A 64 -0.17 21.27 -11.84
N GLN A 65 -1.39 21.65 -11.45
CA GLN A 65 -1.65 23.11 -11.30
C GLN A 65 -2.52 23.59 -10.13
N ASP A 66 -2.52 22.91 -8.99
CA ASP A 66 -2.63 23.53 -7.65
C ASP A 66 -3.24 22.53 -6.67
N ILE A 67 -2.39 21.95 -5.82
CA ILE A 67 -2.72 21.56 -4.45
C ILE A 67 -3.94 20.61 -4.28
N TYR A 68 -4.12 19.63 -5.17
CA TYR A 68 -5.00 18.46 -4.90
C TYR A 68 -4.18 17.31 -4.31
N GLU A 69 -3.40 17.65 -3.28
CA GLU A 69 -2.38 16.82 -2.65
C GLU A 69 -2.94 15.52 -2.05
N SER A 70 -4.20 15.48 -1.60
CA SER A 70 -4.67 14.37 -0.77
C SER A 70 -4.85 13.03 -1.50
N SER A 71 -5.34 12.96 -2.74
CA SER A 71 -5.47 11.68 -3.46
C SER A 71 -4.13 11.07 -3.83
N ILE A 72 -3.19 11.88 -4.32
CA ILE A 72 -1.85 11.40 -4.66
C ILE A 72 -1.09 11.00 -3.39
N LEU A 73 -1.18 11.80 -2.31
CA LEU A 73 -0.59 11.37 -1.03
C LEU A 73 -1.21 10.06 -0.54
N PHE A 74 -2.51 9.85 -0.73
CA PHE A 74 -3.15 8.60 -0.35
C PHE A 74 -2.58 7.40 -1.15
N ASP A 75 -2.45 7.57 -2.47
CA ASP A 75 -1.98 6.50 -3.35
C ASP A 75 -0.50 6.14 -3.15
N TYR A 76 0.33 7.14 -2.87
CA TYR A 76 1.79 7.00 -2.80
C TYR A 76 2.37 6.93 -1.38
N ILE A 77 1.63 7.40 -0.37
CA ILE A 77 2.06 7.34 1.03
C ILE A 77 1.20 6.34 1.79
N VAL A 78 -0.13 6.51 1.77
CA VAL A 78 -1.02 5.71 2.62
C VAL A 78 -1.08 4.25 2.18
N PHE A 79 -1.33 3.96 0.90
CA PHE A 79 -1.38 2.57 0.44
C PHE A 79 -0.06 1.81 0.63
N PRO A 80 1.11 2.38 0.27
CA PRO A 80 2.38 1.72 0.56
C PRO A 80 2.67 1.58 2.06
N ALA A 81 2.33 2.57 2.90
CA ALA A 81 2.46 2.48 4.36
C ALA A 81 1.67 1.31 4.93
N LEU A 82 0.40 1.18 4.52
CA LEU A 82 -0.46 0.09 4.95
C LEU A 82 0.07 -1.26 4.49
N CYS A 83 0.67 -1.34 3.31
CA CYS A 83 1.31 -2.55 2.82
C CYS A 83 2.50 -2.95 3.70
N VAL A 84 3.30 -1.99 4.14
CA VAL A 84 4.37 -2.22 5.11
C VAL A 84 3.80 -2.75 6.42
N TRP A 85 2.77 -2.11 6.98
CA TRP A 85 2.13 -2.58 8.22
C TRP A 85 1.54 -3.97 8.08
N TYR A 86 0.87 -4.25 6.97
CA TYR A 86 0.35 -5.58 6.65
C TYR A 86 1.46 -6.63 6.61
N ASN A 87 2.58 -6.36 5.94
CA ASN A 87 3.71 -7.29 5.88
C ASN A 87 4.40 -7.46 7.25
N GLN A 88 4.38 -6.43 8.10
CA GLN A 88 4.88 -6.47 9.49
C GLN A 88 4.00 -7.34 10.39
N THR A 89 2.68 -7.13 10.38
CA THR A 89 1.73 -7.88 11.21
C THR A 89 1.58 -9.33 10.75
N THR A 90 1.65 -9.56 9.45
CA THR A 90 1.64 -10.92 8.87
C THR A 90 2.99 -11.64 8.89
N TYR A 91 4.05 -11.04 9.46
CA TYR A 91 5.38 -11.64 9.43
C TYR A 91 5.40 -13.05 10.06
N ASN A 92 4.76 -13.20 11.23
CA ASN A 92 4.66 -14.47 11.97
C ASN A 92 3.30 -15.18 11.81
N SER A 93 2.44 -14.70 10.91
CA SER A 93 1.08 -15.23 10.77
C SER A 93 1.02 -16.45 9.84
N LYS A 94 0.13 -17.40 10.14
CA LYS A 94 -0.18 -18.55 9.25
C LYS A 94 -0.90 -18.07 7.99
N LEU A 95 -0.84 -18.84 6.90
CA LEU A 95 -1.45 -18.50 5.60
C LEU A 95 -2.91 -18.02 5.70
N LYS A 96 -3.73 -18.66 6.53
CA LYS A 96 -5.11 -18.23 6.80
C LYS A 96 -5.20 -16.83 7.42
N GLY A 97 -4.30 -16.51 8.36
CA GLY A 97 -4.20 -15.18 8.97
C GLY A 97 -3.70 -14.12 7.99
N ILE A 98 -2.79 -14.49 7.08
CA ILE A 98 -2.29 -13.62 6.00
C ILE A 98 -3.44 -13.19 5.09
N ILE A 99 -4.26 -14.14 4.64
CA ILE A 99 -5.41 -13.89 3.77
C ILE A 99 -6.48 -13.10 4.52
N LEU A 100 -6.82 -13.51 5.75
CA LEU A 100 -7.84 -12.82 6.54
C LEU A 100 -7.46 -11.36 6.80
N GLN A 101 -6.20 -11.09 7.17
CA GLN A 101 -5.74 -9.73 7.39
C GLN A 101 -5.78 -8.90 6.09
N ALA A 102 -5.36 -9.47 4.96
CA ALA A 102 -5.39 -8.76 3.68
C ALA A 102 -6.81 -8.30 3.32
N PHE A 103 -7.76 -9.23 3.34
CA PHE A 103 -9.13 -8.97 2.91
C PHE A 103 -9.95 -8.21 3.95
N VAL A 104 -9.82 -8.54 5.24
CA VAL A 104 -10.73 -8.01 6.27
C VAL A 104 -10.12 -6.82 7.01
N LEU A 105 -8.85 -6.90 7.40
CA LEU A 105 -8.26 -5.89 8.28
C LEU A 105 -7.72 -4.68 7.52
N TYR A 106 -7.26 -4.88 6.27
CA TYR A 106 -6.60 -3.82 5.49
C TYR A 106 -7.42 -3.36 4.28
N SER A 107 -7.90 -4.26 3.41
CA SER A 107 -8.62 -3.82 2.21
C SER A 107 -10.04 -3.32 2.48
N LEU A 108 -10.78 -3.91 3.43
CA LEU A 108 -12.14 -3.43 3.79
C LEU A 108 -12.16 -1.98 4.32
N PRO A 109 -11.45 -1.63 5.42
CA PRO A 109 -11.51 -0.27 5.95
C PRO A 109 -10.99 0.75 4.95
N MET A 110 -10.02 0.37 4.11
CA MET A 110 -9.52 1.23 3.05
C MET A 110 -10.53 1.48 1.94
N THR A 111 -11.23 0.44 1.50
CA THR A 111 -12.27 0.59 0.47
C THR A 111 -13.44 1.41 0.99
N VAL A 112 -13.81 1.24 2.27
CA VAL A 112 -14.85 2.06 2.92
C VAL A 112 -14.40 3.52 3.00
N LEU A 113 -13.15 3.77 3.38
CA LEU A 113 -12.59 5.12 3.43
C LEU A 113 -12.58 5.75 2.04
N GLU A 114 -12.16 5.01 1.02
CA GLU A 114 -12.14 5.49 -0.37
C GLU A 114 -13.54 5.76 -0.92
N TRP A 115 -14.51 4.88 -0.66
CA TRP A 115 -15.91 5.11 -1.02
C TRP A 115 -16.51 6.33 -0.30
N TRP A 116 -16.18 6.51 0.98
CA TRP A 116 -16.59 7.70 1.72
C TRP A 116 -15.94 8.97 1.13
N LEU A 117 -14.68 8.92 0.73
CA LEU A 117 -14.02 10.02 0.03
C LEU A 117 -14.68 10.31 -1.32
N GLU A 118 -15.02 9.29 -2.12
CA GLU A 118 -15.71 9.47 -3.39
C GLU A 118 -17.05 10.21 -3.21
N LYS A 119 -17.82 9.88 -2.17
CA LYS A 119 -19.14 10.49 -1.93
C LYS A 119 -19.07 11.90 -1.36
N ASN A 120 -18.10 12.16 -0.48
CA ASN A 120 -17.99 13.45 0.19
C ASN A 120 -17.06 14.44 -0.52
N THR A 121 -16.21 13.93 -1.42
CA THR A 121 -15.20 14.73 -2.09
C THR A 121 -15.21 14.52 -3.60
N ASN A 122 -15.06 15.61 -4.36
CA ASN A 122 -14.92 15.54 -5.82
C ASN A 122 -13.49 15.16 -6.25
N LEU A 123 -12.75 14.39 -5.44
CA LEU A 123 -11.36 14.02 -5.73
C LEU A 123 -11.26 12.92 -6.80
N ILE A 124 -12.18 11.95 -6.76
CA ILE A 124 -12.19 10.81 -7.68
C ILE A 124 -13.60 10.70 -8.26
N LYS A 125 -13.71 10.67 -9.60
CA LYS A 125 -14.97 10.38 -10.28
C LYS A 125 -14.88 9.02 -10.94
N TYR A 126 -15.67 8.08 -10.42
CA TYR A 126 -15.84 6.77 -11.01
C TYR A 126 -16.94 6.79 -12.07
N ASN A 127 -16.56 6.56 -13.34
CA ASN A 127 -17.52 6.40 -14.44
C ASN A 127 -17.94 4.93 -14.61
N LYS A 128 -16.97 4.01 -14.57
CA LYS A 128 -17.20 2.56 -14.69
C LYS A 128 -16.51 1.73 -13.62
N TRP A 129 -15.54 2.31 -12.92
CA TRP A 129 -14.86 1.64 -11.81
C TRP A 129 -15.80 1.57 -10.60
N THR A 130 -15.74 0.48 -9.85
CA THR A 130 -16.56 0.29 -8.65
C THR A 130 -15.65 0.05 -7.47
N TRP A 131 -16.16 0.33 -6.27
CA TRP A 131 -15.46 0.04 -5.01
C TRP A 131 -15.00 -1.44 -4.91
N MET A 132 -15.69 -2.37 -5.59
CA MET A 132 -15.29 -3.77 -5.69
C MET A 132 -13.95 -3.95 -6.42
N HIS A 133 -13.71 -3.20 -7.50
CA HIS A 133 -12.45 -3.25 -8.23
C HIS A 133 -11.29 -2.71 -7.38
N THR A 134 -11.52 -1.61 -6.65
CA THR A 134 -10.55 -1.11 -5.66
C THR A 134 -10.25 -2.18 -4.62
N TYR A 135 -11.28 -2.71 -3.95
CA TYR A 135 -11.14 -3.72 -2.90
C TYR A 135 -10.32 -4.92 -3.36
N LEU A 136 -10.68 -5.47 -4.52
CA LEU A 136 -10.02 -6.65 -5.07
C LEU A 136 -8.58 -6.33 -5.49
N SER A 137 -8.32 -5.16 -6.10
CA SER A 137 -6.97 -4.75 -6.45
C SER A 137 -6.08 -4.59 -5.21
N LEU A 138 -6.62 -4.01 -4.12
CA LEU A 138 -5.90 -3.85 -2.86
C LEU A 138 -5.57 -5.22 -2.25
N ALA A 139 -6.56 -6.10 -2.13
CA ALA A 139 -6.35 -7.42 -1.55
C ALA A 139 -5.33 -8.26 -2.35
N ILE A 140 -5.44 -8.28 -3.68
CA ILE A 140 -4.52 -9.01 -4.56
C ILE A 140 -3.11 -8.43 -4.45
N THR A 141 -2.95 -7.11 -4.50
CA THR A 141 -1.63 -6.47 -4.44
C THR A 141 -0.97 -6.66 -3.08
N PHE A 142 -1.71 -6.62 -1.97
CA PHE A 142 -1.17 -6.95 -0.65
C PHE A 142 -0.63 -8.38 -0.59
N LEU A 143 -1.39 -9.36 -1.09
CA LEU A 143 -0.97 -10.76 -1.14
C LEU A 143 0.23 -10.96 -2.06
N PHE A 144 0.24 -10.32 -3.22
CA PHE A 144 1.33 -10.37 -4.18
C PHE A 144 2.65 -9.87 -3.55
N VAL A 145 2.63 -8.68 -2.94
CA VAL A 145 3.82 -8.11 -2.29
C VAL A 145 4.30 -9.00 -1.14
N ARG A 146 3.37 -9.59 -0.37
CA ARG A 146 3.72 -10.51 0.72
C ARG A 146 4.35 -11.81 0.23
N GLY A 147 3.83 -12.35 -0.88
CA GLY A 147 4.40 -13.51 -1.56
C GLY A 147 5.78 -13.21 -2.13
N PHE A 148 5.94 -12.07 -2.79
CA PHE A 148 7.23 -11.61 -3.32
C PHE A 148 8.28 -11.49 -2.21
N MET A 149 7.95 -10.87 -1.08
CA MET A 149 8.86 -10.77 0.05
C MET A 149 9.20 -12.12 0.68
N ALA A 150 8.27 -13.08 0.70
CA ALA A 150 8.57 -14.44 1.16
C ALA A 150 9.61 -15.11 0.26
N VAL A 151 9.51 -14.91 -1.06
CA VAL A 151 10.49 -15.41 -2.04
C VAL A 151 11.85 -14.73 -1.85
N VAL A 152 11.88 -13.40 -1.75
CA VAL A 152 13.12 -12.63 -1.53
C VAL A 152 13.86 -13.11 -0.27
N ARG A 153 13.14 -13.28 0.84
CA ARG A 153 13.74 -13.78 2.10
C ARG A 153 14.32 -15.18 1.96
N ARG A 154 13.61 -16.09 1.27
CA ARG A 154 14.09 -17.46 1.02
C ARG A 154 15.39 -17.46 0.22
N PHE A 155 15.54 -16.57 -0.76
CA PHE A 155 16.78 -16.43 -1.51
C PHE A 155 17.92 -15.84 -0.67
N SER A 156 17.65 -14.85 0.17
CA SER A 156 18.67 -14.27 1.06
C SER A 156 19.21 -15.29 2.06
N ASP A 157 18.33 -16.08 2.68
CA ASP A 157 18.68 -17.08 3.70
C ASP A 157 19.54 -18.23 3.10
N ASN A 158 19.20 -18.68 1.89
CA ASN A 158 19.98 -19.66 1.14
C ASN A 158 21.40 -19.16 0.83
N ARG A 159 21.58 -17.85 0.54
CA ARG A 159 22.89 -17.26 0.25
C ARG A 159 23.76 -17.19 1.51
N GLU A 160 23.21 -16.71 2.62
CA GLU A 160 23.93 -16.66 3.90
C GLU A 160 24.38 -18.06 4.35
N THR A 161 23.51 -19.07 4.18
CA THR A 161 23.86 -20.47 4.48
C THR A 161 25.00 -20.98 3.60
N SER A 162 24.98 -20.67 2.31
CA SER A 162 26.02 -21.08 1.35
C SER A 162 27.39 -20.45 1.65
N GLU A 163 27.39 -19.16 2.01
CA GLU A 163 28.60 -18.42 2.39
C GLU A 163 29.22 -18.97 3.68
N GLN A 164 28.41 -19.29 4.69
CA GLN A 164 28.91 -19.87 5.94
C GLN A 164 29.47 -21.29 5.77
N VAL A 165 28.88 -22.11 4.91
CA VAL A 165 29.41 -23.45 4.58
C VAL A 165 30.76 -23.34 3.87
N ASN A 166 30.88 -22.45 2.88
CA ASN A 166 32.14 -22.22 2.17
C ASN A 166 33.25 -21.66 3.07
N ALA A 167 32.92 -20.75 4.00
CA ALA A 167 33.88 -20.18 4.95
C ALA A 167 34.39 -21.20 6.00
N LYS A 168 33.60 -22.22 6.34
CA LYS A 168 34.02 -23.31 7.24
C LYS A 168 34.82 -24.41 6.53
N GLY A 169 34.57 -24.66 5.24
CA GLY A 169 35.29 -25.68 4.46
C GLY A 169 36.70 -25.27 4.01
N SER A 170 37.09 -24.00 4.19
CA SER A 170 38.44 -23.50 3.86
C SER A 170 39.40 -23.40 5.07
N ARG A 171 39.02 -23.93 6.24
CA ARG A 171 39.87 -24.10 7.42
C ARG A 171 40.13 -25.58 7.65
#